data_AF-A0A532E8E4-F1
#
_entry.id   AF-A0A532E8E4-F1
#
_cell.length_a   1.000
_cell.length_b   1.000
_cell.length_c   1.000
_cell.angle_alpha   90.00
_cell.angle_beta   90.00
_cell.angle_gamma   90.00
#
_symmetry.space_group_name_H-M   'P 1'
#
loop_
_entity.id
_entity.type
_entity.pdbx_description
1 polymer ?
#
loop_
_entity_poly.entity_id
_entity_poly.type
_entity_poly.pdbx_seq_one_letter_code
_entity_poly.pdbx_strand_id
1 'polypeptide(L)'
;MRFGLLIVALILCLTGVTNPEHTSAAEKSYYSPIINVDVDNSRILISTLGAVFWVEVPEEAKAHIEKLPQSGLVDIVVETREGQPPLLKTWKVKSGESTCLHFDGKVCK
;
A
#
# COMPACT_ATOMS: atom_id res chain seq x y z
N MET A 1 -39.15 4.36 -39.99
CA MET A 1 -38.29 3.36 -39.30
C MET A 1 -36.81 3.76 -39.18
N ARG A 2 -36.32 4.81 -39.85
CA ARG A 2 -34.90 5.26 -39.75
C ARG A 2 -34.60 6.20 -38.56
N PHE A 3 -35.58 6.98 -38.10
CA PHE A 3 -35.39 7.92 -36.99
C PHE A 3 -35.34 7.25 -35.60
N GLY A 4 -35.91 6.05 -35.44
CA GLY A 4 -35.90 5.36 -34.14
C GLY A 4 -34.50 4.90 -33.70
N LEU A 5 -33.66 4.48 -34.66
CA LEU A 5 -32.29 4.03 -34.40
C LEU A 5 -31.38 5.16 -33.88
N LEU A 6 -31.60 6.40 -34.35
CA LEU A 6 -30.83 7.57 -33.90
C LEU A 6 -31.19 7.98 -32.47
N ILE A 7 -32.45 7.81 -32.07
CA ILE A 7 -32.93 8.14 -30.72
C ILE A 7 -32.37 7.14 -29.70
N VAL A 8 -32.31 5.84 -30.06
CA VAL A 8 -31.73 4.80 -29.20
C VAL A 8 -30.22 5.02 -29.02
N ALA A 9 -29.50 5.40 -30.08
CA ALA A 9 -28.07 5.72 -29.99
C ALA A 9 -27.80 6.94 -29.10
N LEU A 10 -28.67 7.96 -29.13
CA LEU A 10 -28.53 9.15 -28.29
C LEU A 10 -28.75 8.83 -26.81
N ILE A 11 -29.73 7.98 -26.47
CA ILE A 11 -30.04 7.60 -25.08
C ILE A 11 -28.92 6.75 -24.45
N LEU A 12 -28.25 5.90 -25.25
CA LEU A 12 -27.08 5.12 -24.82
C LEU A 12 -25.84 6.00 -24.52
N CYS A 13 -25.70 7.16 -25.17
CA CYS A 13 -24.64 8.12 -24.84
C CYS A 13 -24.92 8.94 -23.57
N LEU A 14 -26.20 9.14 -23.21
CA LEU A 14 -26.60 9.91 -22.02
C LEU A 14 -26.62 9.07 -20.73
N THR A 15 -26.75 7.75 -20.85
CA THR A 15 -26.59 6.82 -19.73
C THR A 15 -25.13 6.41 -19.64
N GLY A 16 -24.29 7.40 -19.29
CA GLY A 16 -22.90 7.16 -18.96
C GLY A 16 -22.81 5.96 -18.03
N VAL A 17 -22.20 4.89 -18.53
CA VAL A 17 -21.74 3.78 -17.72
C VAL A 17 -20.71 4.40 -16.78
N THR A 18 -21.18 4.85 -15.62
CA THR A 18 -20.33 5.12 -14.48
C THR A 18 -19.81 3.74 -14.09
N ASN A 19 -18.69 3.34 -14.70
CA ASN A 19 -17.83 2.38 -14.05
C ASN A 19 -17.63 2.97 -12.65
N PRO A 20 -18.04 2.30 -11.57
CA PRO A 20 -17.56 2.72 -10.27
C PRO A 20 -16.05 2.75 -10.44
N GLU A 21 -15.45 3.91 -10.22
CA GLU A 21 -14.01 3.99 -10.08
C GLU A 21 -13.70 2.98 -8.98
N HIS A 22 -13.26 1.78 -9.37
CA HIS A 22 -12.43 0.97 -8.54
C HIS A 22 -11.26 1.91 -8.30
N THR A 23 -11.32 2.64 -7.18
CA THR A 23 -10.19 3.36 -6.62
C THR A 23 -9.16 2.27 -6.37
N SER A 24 -8.39 1.96 -7.41
CA SER A 24 -7.25 1.07 -7.35
C SER A 24 -6.37 1.74 -6.33
N ALA A 25 -6.38 1.23 -5.11
CA ALA A 25 -5.62 1.80 -4.02
C ALA A 25 -4.17 1.90 -4.50
N ALA A 26 -3.66 3.13 -4.59
CA ALA A 26 -2.42 3.37 -5.30
C ALA A 26 -1.28 2.73 -4.52
N GLU A 27 -0.57 1.80 -5.15
CA GLU A 27 0.64 1.23 -4.57
C GLU A 27 1.79 2.22 -4.72
N LYS A 28 2.56 2.41 -3.64
CA LYS A 28 3.71 3.30 -3.62
C LYS A 28 4.87 2.66 -2.89
N SER A 29 6.06 2.79 -3.46
CA SER A 29 7.31 2.34 -2.86
C SER A 29 8.01 3.47 -2.12
N TYR A 30 8.59 3.14 -0.97
CA TYR A 30 9.36 4.04 -0.12
C TYR A 30 10.69 3.41 0.26
N TYR A 31 11.79 4.01 -0.21
CA TYR A 31 13.12 3.75 0.33
C TYR A 31 13.34 4.66 1.54
N SER A 32 13.37 4.10 2.74
CA SER A 32 13.32 4.88 3.98
C SER A 32 14.03 4.21 5.15
N PRO A 33 14.53 4.97 6.14
CA PRO A 33 14.94 4.43 7.42
C PRO A 33 13.74 3.95 8.24
N ILE A 34 13.92 2.85 8.97
CA ILE A 34 12.99 2.38 10.00
C ILE A 34 13.29 3.14 11.28
N ILE A 35 12.41 4.06 11.68
CA ILE A 35 12.58 4.82 12.93
C ILE A 35 12.17 3.96 14.12
N ASN A 36 11.01 3.30 14.02
CA ASN A 36 10.46 2.49 15.09
C ASN A 36 9.63 1.33 14.51
N VAL A 37 9.59 0.24 15.27
CA VAL A 37 8.74 -0.93 15.03
C VAL A 37 7.89 -1.10 16.27
N ASP A 38 6.60 -0.81 16.16
CA ASP A 38 5.64 -0.90 17.26
C ASP A 38 4.84 -2.19 17.09
N VAL A 39 5.36 -3.25 17.71
CA VAL A 39 4.80 -4.61 17.63
C VAL A 39 3.40 -4.65 18.26
N ASP A 40 3.23 -3.98 19.40
CA ASP A 40 1.98 -3.96 20.16
C ASP A 40 0.82 -3.37 19.35
N ASN A 41 1.10 -2.34 18.53
CA ASN A 41 0.11 -1.69 17.69
C ASN A 41 0.19 -2.09 16.21
N SER A 42 1.04 -3.06 15.87
CA SER A 42 1.21 -3.57 14.50
C SER A 42 1.46 -2.47 13.46
N ARG A 43 2.48 -1.62 13.71
CA ARG A 43 2.81 -0.49 12.82
C ARG A 43 4.30 -0.18 12.78
N ILE A 44 4.75 0.39 11.67
CA ILE A 44 6.15 0.75 11.44
C ILE A 44 6.23 2.26 11.21
N LEU A 45 7.13 2.95 11.91
CA LEU A 45 7.39 4.36 11.70
C LEU A 45 8.53 4.54 10.70
N ILE A 46 8.26 5.20 9.59
CA ILE A 46 9.27 5.52 8.57
C ILE A 46 9.37 7.02 8.33
N SER A 47 10.51 7.44 7.76
CA SER A 47 10.73 8.81 7.32
C SER A 47 10.98 8.87 5.82
N THR A 48 10.27 9.75 5.13
CA THR A 48 10.52 10.09 3.73
C THR A 48 10.96 11.54 3.62
N LEU A 49 11.32 12.00 2.42
CA LEU A 49 11.55 13.42 2.18
C LEU A 49 10.23 14.19 2.40
N GLY A 50 10.14 14.93 3.51
CA GLY A 50 9.00 15.79 3.83
C GLY A 50 7.90 15.17 4.69
N ALA A 51 8.05 13.93 5.16
CA ALA A 51 7.06 13.34 6.07
C ALA A 51 7.65 12.24 6.97
N VAL A 52 7.09 12.13 8.17
CA VAL A 52 7.28 11.00 9.09
C VAL A 52 5.90 10.47 9.42
N PHE A 53 5.64 9.20 9.14
CA PHE A 53 4.30 8.63 9.29
C PHE A 53 4.35 7.14 9.60
N TRP A 54 3.28 6.68 10.24
CA TRP A 54 3.06 5.26 10.52
C TRP A 54 2.56 4.53 9.28
N VAL A 55 3.07 3.32 9.09
CA VAL A 55 2.58 2.33 8.13
C VAL A 55 1.93 1.23 8.93
N GLU A 56 0.68 0.91 8.60
CA GLU A 56 -0.05 -0.17 9.25
C GLU A 56 0.38 -1.52 8.68
N VAL A 57 0.45 -2.53 9.55
CA VAL A 57 0.95 -3.86 9.21
C VAL A 57 -0.24 -4.82 9.14
N PRO A 58 -0.46 -5.52 8.01
CA PRO A 58 -1.53 -6.50 7.89
C PRO A 58 -1.23 -7.75 8.73
N GLU A 59 -2.26 -8.55 9.00
CA GLU A 59 -2.18 -9.73 9.88
C GLU A 59 -1.04 -10.68 9.49
N GLU A 60 -0.85 -10.92 8.19
CA GLU A 60 0.16 -11.80 7.62
C GLU A 60 1.60 -11.36 7.94
N ALA A 61 1.81 -10.07 8.18
CA ALA A 61 3.12 -9.50 8.44
C ALA A 61 3.42 -9.33 9.95
N LYS A 62 2.41 -9.38 10.84
CA LYS A 62 2.58 -9.10 12.27
C LYS A 62 3.62 -9.99 12.94
N ALA A 63 3.65 -11.28 12.61
CA ALA A 63 4.62 -12.23 13.14
C ALA A 63 6.06 -12.02 12.63
N HIS A 64 6.28 -11.02 11.77
CA HIS A 64 7.55 -10.78 11.09
C HIS A 64 8.13 -9.40 11.36
N ILE A 65 7.31 -8.41 11.76
CA ILE A 65 7.78 -7.03 11.92
C ILE A 65 8.83 -6.85 13.02
N GLU A 66 8.81 -7.66 14.07
CA GLU A 66 9.83 -7.62 15.13
C GLU A 66 11.25 -7.90 14.62
N LYS A 67 11.36 -8.53 13.44
CA LYS A 67 12.64 -8.85 12.80
C LYS A 67 13.18 -7.69 11.98
N LEU A 68 12.42 -6.60 11.80
CA LEU A 68 12.87 -5.44 11.04
C LEU A 68 13.94 -4.66 11.81
N PRO A 69 15.06 -4.29 11.16
CA PRO A 69 16.14 -3.60 11.85
C PRO A 69 15.81 -2.13 12.05
N GLN A 70 15.54 -1.72 13.30
CA GLN A 70 15.46 -0.30 13.63
C GLN A 70 16.77 0.41 13.26
N SER A 71 16.67 1.65 12.76
CA SER A 71 17.75 2.42 12.13
C SER A 71 18.32 1.83 10.83
N GLY A 72 17.86 0.65 10.40
CA GLY A 72 18.15 0.09 9.09
C GLY A 72 17.33 0.76 7.98
N LEU A 73 17.75 0.52 6.74
CA LEU A 73 17.05 0.99 5.55
C LEU A 73 16.16 -0.11 4.99
N VAL A 74 14.99 0.27 4.51
CA VAL A 74 14.00 -0.62 3.91
C VAL A 74 13.42 0.00 2.66
N ASP A 75 13.13 -0.85 1.69
CA ASP A 75 12.32 -0.55 0.51
C ASP A 75 10.96 -1.21 0.71
N ILE A 76 9.95 -0.39 1.01
CA ILE A 76 8.63 -0.82 1.47
C ILE A 76 7.62 -0.44 0.41
N VAL A 77 6.75 -1.38 0.03
CA VAL A 77 5.61 -1.10 -0.83
C VAL A 77 4.37 -1.02 0.05
N VAL A 78 3.62 0.05 -0.10
CA VAL A 78 2.37 0.27 0.63
C VAL A 78 1.22 0.55 -0.33
N GLU A 79 0.03 0.26 0.15
CA GLU A 79 -1.24 0.65 -0.43
C GLU A 79 -1.74 1.91 0.26
N THR A 80 -1.87 3.02 -0.49
CA THR A 80 -2.38 4.27 0.07
C THR A 80 -3.88 4.18 0.33
N ARG A 81 -4.31 4.69 1.49
CA ARG A 81 -5.71 4.71 1.91
C ARG A 81 -6.08 6.13 2.32
N GLU A 82 -7.22 6.64 1.84
CA GLU A 82 -7.66 8.00 2.19
C GLU A 82 -7.99 8.11 3.68
N GLY A 83 -7.45 9.13 4.34
CA GLY A 83 -7.71 9.41 5.77
C GLY A 83 -7.16 8.36 6.75
N GLN A 84 -6.43 7.35 6.27
CA GLN A 84 -5.88 6.27 7.07
C GLN A 84 -4.36 6.13 6.83
N PRO A 85 -3.61 5.53 7.77
CA PRO A 85 -2.23 5.14 7.49
C PRO A 85 -2.15 4.25 6.24
N PRO A 86 -1.09 4.33 5.43
CA PRO A 86 -0.89 3.39 4.34
C PRO A 86 -0.72 1.95 4.87
N LEU A 87 -1.24 0.97 4.14
CA LEU A 87 -1.17 -0.43 4.50
C LEU A 87 0.06 -1.07 3.87
N LEU A 88 0.89 -1.76 4.64
CA LEU A 88 2.04 -2.50 4.13
C LEU A 88 1.60 -3.62 3.18
N LYS A 89 2.31 -3.74 2.05
CA LYS A 89 2.18 -4.87 1.11
C LYS A 89 3.41 -5.77 1.14
N THR A 90 4.59 -5.19 0.98
CA THR A 90 5.86 -5.93 0.94
C THR A 90 6.99 -5.10 1.53
N TRP A 91 8.09 -5.74 1.91
CA TRP A 91 9.34 -5.05 2.22
C TRP A 91 10.57 -5.79 1.69
N LYS A 92 11.63 -5.03 1.49
CA LYS A 92 13.00 -5.52 1.29
C LYS A 92 13.94 -4.73 2.19
N VAL A 93 14.56 -5.38 3.15
CA VAL A 93 15.62 -4.80 3.98
C VAL A 93 16.82 -4.49 3.09
N LYS A 94 17.35 -3.28 3.22
CA LYS A 94 18.49 -2.75 2.44
C LYS A 94 19.72 -2.53 3.30
N SER A 95 19.56 -2.37 4.61
CA SER A 95 20.66 -2.37 5.58
C SER A 95 20.16 -2.76 6.98
N GLY A 96 21.09 -3.19 7.84
CA GLY A 96 20.79 -3.70 9.18
C GLY A 96 20.63 -5.22 9.21
N GLU A 97 20.75 -5.79 10.40
CA GLU A 97 20.64 -7.24 10.62
C GLU A 97 19.18 -7.65 10.79
N SER A 98 18.74 -8.63 10.00
CA SER A 98 17.40 -9.18 10.07
C SER A 98 17.40 -10.63 9.61
N THR A 99 16.57 -11.46 10.24
CA THR A 99 16.28 -12.84 9.78
C THR A 99 15.13 -12.88 8.76
N CYS A 100 14.67 -11.72 8.31
CA CYS A 100 13.50 -11.55 7.47
C CYS A 100 13.74 -10.41 6.47
N LEU A 101 14.63 -10.67 5.52
CA LEU A 101 15.16 -9.67 4.60
C LEU A 101 14.13 -9.29 3.54
N HIS A 102 13.31 -10.23 3.10
CA HIS A 102 12.26 -9.98 2.13
C HIS A 102 10.93 -10.58 2.55
N PHE A 103 9.94 -9.71 2.77
CA PHE A 103 8.55 -10.10 2.92
C PHE A 103 7.77 -9.84 1.63
N ASP A 104 7.13 -10.88 1.10
CA ASP A 104 6.43 -10.84 -0.19
C ASP A 104 4.90 -10.67 -0.06
N GLY A 105 4.43 -10.31 1.13
CA GLY A 105 3.00 -10.21 1.45
C GLY A 105 2.44 -11.45 2.13
N LYS A 106 3.21 -12.55 2.19
CA LYS A 106 2.77 -13.79 2.87
C LYS A 106 3.87 -14.42 3.70
N VAL A 107 5.07 -14.52 3.14
CA VAL A 107 6.18 -15.20 3.80
C VAL A 107 7.37 -14.28 3.87
N CYS A 108 8.24 -14.58 4.83
CA CYS A 108 9.54 -13.95 4.90
C CYS A 108 10.67 -14.88 4.47
N LYS A 109 11.63 -14.31 3.75
CA LYS A 109 12.82 -14.96 3.20
C LYS A 109 14.08 -14.24 3.63
#